data_AF-V9CYL9-F1
#
_entry.id   AF-V9CYL9-F1
#
_cell.length_a   1.000
_cell.length_b   1.000
_cell.length_c   1.000
_cell.angle_alpha   90.00
_cell.angle_beta   90.00
_cell.angle_gamma   90.00
#
_symmetry.space_group_name_H-M   'P 1'
#
loop_
_entity.id
_entity.type
_entity.pdbx_description
1 polymer ?
#
loop_
_entity_poly.entity_id
_entity_poly.type
_entity_poly.pdbx_seq_one_letter_code
_entity_poly.pdbx_strand_id
1 'polypeptide(L)'
;MAPFFNPNSSPDLPPAPPDLILVQTVHSLGEVSPLFRLPRFKLHRGQVVVYYTPHDPNTIAVKRVVGLPGDKVTPLPGYDGWDSSPVIIPYNHIWVEGDANNRDKSIDSNHFGPISQNLVCGFVLAVYVPGLNWPVWLDSAGDDTPAKKDGRVEEDVVGSARLDPDEQATQGEDPFRSGSAALELAMIRRNRELMPAKLRAKGMLERYRRMHALARAEVATGDASTRSVAQGLVEELEIAFESVGLNKDGGRVAPVVKPRWQAGEEGESTADKERKLQEYLARQRTV
;
A
#
# COMPACT_ATOMS: atom_id res chain seq x y z
N MET A 1 -20.40 -7.58 -25.38
CA MET A 1 -20.25 -6.20 -25.89
C MET A 1 -19.22 -5.47 -25.04
N ALA A 2 -18.26 -4.80 -25.67
CA ALA A 2 -17.24 -3.97 -25.02
C ALA A 2 -17.88 -2.70 -24.43
N PRO A 3 -17.20 -1.95 -23.54
CA PRO A 3 -17.60 -0.59 -23.21
C PRO A 3 -17.79 0.23 -24.49
N PHE A 4 -18.74 1.14 -24.46
CA PHE A 4 -19.03 2.01 -25.61
C PHE A 4 -17.95 3.08 -25.67
N PHE A 5 -16.82 2.74 -26.28
CA PHE A 5 -15.77 3.71 -26.56
C PHE A 5 -16.18 4.68 -27.67
N ASN A 6 -17.04 4.24 -28.60
CA ASN A 6 -17.64 5.07 -29.63
C ASN A 6 -19.12 5.38 -29.36
N PRO A 7 -19.45 6.61 -28.95
CA PRO A 7 -20.84 7.03 -28.74
C PRO A 7 -21.66 7.11 -30.05
N ASN A 8 -21.02 7.05 -31.22
CA ASN A 8 -21.68 7.10 -32.53
C ASN A 8 -21.98 5.71 -33.13
N SER A 9 -21.70 4.62 -32.40
CA SER A 9 -22.03 3.28 -32.84
C SER A 9 -23.53 3.02 -32.68
N SER A 10 -24.30 3.30 -33.73
CA SER A 10 -25.73 2.99 -33.83
C SER A 10 -25.92 1.71 -34.67
N PRO A 11 -26.82 0.79 -34.28
CA PRO A 11 -27.14 -0.38 -35.11
C PRO A 11 -27.72 -0.01 -36.49
N ASP A 12 -28.19 1.22 -36.65
CA ASP A 12 -28.78 1.74 -37.90
C ASP A 12 -27.75 2.39 -38.84
N LEU A 13 -26.48 2.48 -38.42
CA LEU A 13 -25.38 3.06 -39.20
C LEU A 13 -24.44 1.97 -39.71
N PRO A 14 -23.74 2.20 -40.84
CA PRO A 14 -22.69 1.28 -41.31
C PRO A 14 -21.65 1.04 -40.20
N PRO A 15 -21.04 -0.16 -40.16
CA PRO A 15 -20.13 -0.55 -39.08
C PRO A 15 -19.02 0.48 -38.93
N ALA A 16 -18.95 1.08 -37.74
CA ALA A 16 -17.90 2.03 -37.43
C ALA A 16 -16.52 1.33 -37.49
N PRO A 17 -15.45 2.05 -37.89
CA PRO A 17 -14.09 1.53 -37.73
C PRO A 17 -13.85 1.12 -36.27
N PRO A 18 -13.06 0.06 -36.02
CA PRO A 18 -12.79 -0.39 -34.67
C PRO A 18 -12.09 0.71 -33.86
N ASP A 19 -12.52 0.90 -32.62
CA ASP A 19 -11.88 1.85 -31.70
C ASP A 19 -10.48 1.36 -31.33
N LEU A 20 -9.51 2.25 -31.40
CA LEU A 20 -8.14 1.95 -30.98
C LEU A 20 -7.93 2.46 -29.56
N ILE A 21 -7.53 1.57 -28.65
CA ILE A 21 -7.36 1.89 -27.23
C ILE A 21 -5.88 1.85 -26.83
N LEU A 22 -5.48 2.80 -25.99
CA LEU A 22 -4.19 2.81 -25.32
C LEU A 22 -4.29 2.07 -23.99
N VAL A 23 -3.52 1.00 -23.81
CA VAL A 23 -3.56 0.16 -22.61
C VAL A 23 -2.25 0.25 -21.85
N GLN A 24 -2.33 0.58 -20.56
CA GLN A 24 -1.24 0.41 -19.61
C GLN A 24 -1.18 -1.03 -19.14
N THR A 25 -0.17 -1.78 -19.56
CA THR A 25 0.01 -3.17 -19.14
C THR A 25 0.50 -3.24 -17.70
N VAL A 26 -0.01 -4.22 -16.96
CA VAL A 26 0.31 -4.44 -15.54
C VAL A 26 0.84 -5.84 -15.26
N HIS A 27 0.40 -6.82 -16.05
CA HIS A 27 1.09 -8.10 -16.17
C HIS A 27 1.97 -8.05 -17.42
N SER A 28 3.27 -8.32 -17.24
CA SER A 28 4.17 -8.41 -18.37
C SER A 28 3.89 -9.69 -19.14
N LEU A 29 3.39 -9.57 -20.38
CA LEU A 29 3.33 -10.67 -21.34
C LEU A 29 4.73 -11.00 -21.95
N GLY A 30 5.83 -10.61 -21.29
CA GLY A 30 7.21 -10.84 -21.76
C GLY A 30 8.31 -10.43 -20.75
N GLU A 31 9.57 -10.50 -21.16
CA GLU A 31 10.70 -9.98 -20.36
C GLU A 31 10.65 -8.44 -20.32
N VAL A 32 10.18 -7.86 -19.20
CA VAL A 32 10.28 -6.42 -18.97
C VAL A 32 11.72 -6.07 -18.59
N SER A 33 12.28 -5.10 -19.31
CA SER A 33 13.61 -4.56 -19.02
C SER A 33 13.67 -4.06 -17.56
N PRO A 34 14.72 -4.40 -16.78
CA PRO A 34 14.83 -4.02 -15.36
C PRO A 34 14.90 -2.50 -15.14
N LEU A 35 15.06 -1.70 -16.21
CA LEU A 35 15.01 -0.25 -16.17
C LEU A 35 13.59 0.31 -15.94
N PHE A 36 12.55 -0.43 -16.35
CA PHE A 36 11.16 0.01 -16.24
C PHE A 36 10.48 -0.75 -15.10
N ARG A 37 10.34 -0.08 -13.95
CA ARG A 37 9.45 -0.58 -12.88
C ARG A 37 8.03 -0.57 -13.43
N LEU A 38 7.40 -1.74 -13.48
CA LEU A 38 5.97 -1.83 -13.74
C LEU A 38 5.21 -0.95 -12.73
N PRO A 39 4.22 -0.17 -13.19
CA PRO A 39 3.41 0.64 -12.30
C PRO A 39 2.74 -0.27 -11.26
N ARG A 40 2.59 0.22 -10.02
CA ARG A 40 1.88 -0.54 -8.99
C ARG A 40 0.46 -0.81 -9.50
N PHE A 41 0.05 -2.08 -9.53
CA PHE A 41 -1.32 -2.48 -9.80
C PHE A 41 -2.22 -1.91 -8.70
N LYS A 42 -2.80 -0.75 -8.97
CA LYS A 42 -3.76 -0.08 -8.11
C LYS A 42 -5.05 0.06 -8.87
N LEU A 43 -5.98 -0.79 -8.51
CA LEU A 43 -7.28 -0.87 -9.15
C LEU A 43 -8.24 0.07 -8.43
N HIS A 44 -8.92 0.90 -9.21
CA HIS A 44 -9.88 1.89 -8.77
C HIS A 44 -11.23 1.61 -9.44
N ARG A 45 -12.32 1.96 -8.75
CA ARG A 45 -13.66 1.93 -9.37
C ARG A 45 -13.72 2.91 -10.54
N GLY A 46 -14.50 2.55 -11.54
CA GLY A 46 -14.66 3.33 -12.76
C GLY A 46 -13.53 3.14 -13.79
N GLN A 47 -12.43 2.49 -13.42
CA GLN A 47 -11.39 2.12 -14.38
C GLN A 47 -11.90 1.12 -15.41
N VAL A 48 -11.42 1.24 -16.64
CA VAL A 48 -11.69 0.28 -17.70
C VAL A 48 -10.50 -0.68 -17.80
N VAL A 49 -10.78 -1.98 -17.63
CA VAL A 49 -9.77 -3.04 -17.59
C VAL A 49 -9.86 -3.90 -18.85
N VAL A 50 -8.70 -4.35 -19.32
CA VAL A 50 -8.56 -5.41 -20.32
C VAL A 50 -8.15 -6.68 -19.57
N TYR A 51 -8.88 -7.78 -19.74
CA TYR A 51 -8.65 -9.02 -19.02
C TYR A 51 -8.99 -10.25 -19.87
N TYR A 52 -8.44 -11.41 -19.50
CA TYR A 52 -8.80 -12.69 -20.10
C TYR A 52 -10.14 -13.17 -19.55
N THR A 53 -11.06 -13.61 -20.42
CA THR A 53 -12.37 -14.06 -19.93
C THR A 53 -12.23 -15.36 -19.12
N PRO A 54 -13.00 -15.52 -18.03
CA PRO A 54 -12.93 -16.72 -17.20
C PRO A 54 -13.44 -17.98 -17.92
N HIS A 55 -14.28 -17.82 -18.95
CA HIS A 55 -14.85 -18.94 -19.71
C HIS A 55 -13.97 -19.41 -20.87
N ASP A 56 -13.20 -18.50 -21.48
CA ASP A 56 -12.27 -18.84 -22.55
C ASP A 56 -10.97 -18.03 -22.42
N PRO A 57 -9.85 -18.67 -22.03
CA PRO A 57 -8.58 -17.98 -21.81
C PRO A 57 -7.93 -17.44 -23.10
N ASN A 58 -8.40 -17.84 -24.28
CA ASN A 58 -7.90 -17.30 -25.55
C ASN A 58 -8.60 -16.00 -25.94
N THR A 59 -9.61 -15.58 -25.19
CA THR A 59 -10.39 -14.38 -25.46
C THR A 59 -10.11 -13.29 -24.44
N ILE A 60 -9.97 -12.07 -24.94
CA ILE A 60 -9.84 -10.87 -24.12
C ILE A 60 -11.16 -10.11 -24.11
N ALA A 61 -11.53 -9.59 -22.96
CA ALA A 61 -12.65 -8.69 -22.80
C ALA A 61 -12.16 -7.35 -22.25
N VAL A 62 -12.92 -6.31 -22.59
CA VAL A 62 -12.75 -4.97 -22.04
C VAL A 62 -14.03 -4.64 -21.30
N LYS A 63 -13.93 -4.24 -20.04
CA LYS A 63 -15.07 -3.92 -19.16
C LYS A 63 -14.69 -2.86 -18.14
N ARG A 64 -15.69 -2.23 -17.53
CA ARG A 64 -15.51 -1.25 -16.46
C ARG A 64 -15.57 -1.92 -15.11
N VAL A 65 -14.66 -1.53 -14.22
CA VAL A 65 -14.67 -1.93 -12.81
C VAL A 65 -15.78 -1.18 -12.11
N VAL A 66 -16.74 -1.94 -11.58
CA VAL A 66 -17.87 -1.42 -10.81
C VAL A 66 -17.64 -1.62 -9.31
N GLY A 67 -17.06 -2.75 -8.91
CA GLY A 67 -16.83 -3.08 -7.51
C GLY A 67 -15.45 -3.65 -7.23
N LEU A 68 -14.93 -3.32 -6.05
CA LEU A 68 -13.64 -3.73 -5.50
C LEU A 68 -13.84 -4.75 -4.37
N PRO A 69 -12.76 -5.44 -3.94
CA PRO A 69 -12.85 -6.33 -2.78
C PRO A 69 -13.47 -5.63 -1.57
N GLY A 70 -14.44 -6.30 -0.95
CA GLY A 70 -15.20 -5.81 0.20
C GLY A 70 -16.46 -5.00 -0.14
N ASP A 71 -16.66 -4.64 -1.41
CA ASP A 71 -17.92 -4.04 -1.84
C ASP A 71 -19.02 -5.09 -1.93
N LYS A 72 -20.26 -4.62 -1.80
CA LYS A 72 -21.46 -5.42 -1.96
C LYS A 72 -22.23 -4.91 -3.17
N VAL A 73 -22.44 -5.77 -4.15
CA VAL A 73 -23.09 -5.45 -5.43
C VAL A 73 -24.36 -6.25 -5.58
N THR A 74 -25.47 -5.59 -5.89
CA THR A 74 -26.72 -6.22 -6.31
C THR A 74 -26.66 -6.48 -7.82
N PRO A 75 -26.64 -7.75 -8.27
CA PRO A 75 -26.60 -8.09 -9.69
C PRO A 75 -27.88 -7.68 -10.42
N LEU A 76 -27.82 -7.58 -11.75
CA LEU A 76 -29.00 -7.41 -12.60
C LEU A 76 -29.91 -8.65 -12.54
N PRO A 77 -31.23 -8.50 -12.76
CA PRO A 77 -32.16 -9.62 -12.80
C PRO A 77 -31.72 -10.72 -13.77
N GLY A 78 -31.89 -11.98 -13.35
CA GLY A 78 -31.44 -13.15 -14.12
C GLY A 78 -30.00 -13.59 -13.86
N TYR A 79 -29.36 -13.09 -12.79
CA TYR A 79 -28.11 -13.66 -12.31
C TYR A 79 -28.34 -15.06 -11.73
N ASP A 80 -27.68 -16.07 -12.31
CA ASP A 80 -27.88 -17.48 -12.00
C ASP A 80 -27.25 -17.90 -10.65
N GLY A 81 -26.54 -16.98 -9.97
CA GLY A 81 -25.62 -17.31 -8.90
C GLY A 81 -26.18 -17.38 -7.47
N TRP A 82 -27.38 -16.83 -7.18
CA TRP A 82 -28.19 -17.04 -5.95
C TRP A 82 -29.26 -15.92 -5.87
N ASP A 83 -30.53 -16.26 -6.12
CA ASP A 83 -31.76 -15.54 -5.72
C ASP A 83 -31.77 -13.99 -5.75
N SER A 84 -31.18 -13.36 -6.79
CA SER A 84 -30.99 -11.89 -6.90
C SER A 84 -30.37 -11.24 -5.65
N SER A 85 -29.70 -12.04 -4.82
CA SER A 85 -29.15 -11.60 -3.55
C SER A 85 -27.89 -10.76 -3.77
N PRO A 86 -27.62 -9.76 -2.92
CA PRO A 86 -26.40 -8.98 -3.03
C PRO A 86 -25.15 -9.84 -2.86
N VAL A 87 -24.18 -9.66 -3.75
CA VAL A 87 -22.91 -10.38 -3.76
C VAL A 87 -21.82 -9.53 -3.11
N ILE A 88 -21.16 -10.07 -2.09
CA ILE A 88 -19.95 -9.46 -1.51
C ILE A 88 -18.75 -9.90 -2.34
N ILE A 89 -17.95 -8.94 -2.80
CA ILE A 89 -16.78 -9.21 -3.64
C ILE A 89 -15.63 -9.72 -2.75
N PRO A 90 -15.11 -10.93 -3.02
CA PRO A 90 -14.04 -11.51 -2.21
C PRO A 90 -12.68 -10.85 -2.46
N TYR A 91 -11.71 -11.17 -1.59
CA TYR A 91 -10.32 -10.76 -1.77
C TYR A 91 -9.79 -11.15 -3.15
N ASN A 92 -8.96 -10.28 -3.73
CA ASN A 92 -8.35 -10.47 -5.05
C ASN A 92 -9.34 -10.66 -6.21
N HIS A 93 -10.60 -10.25 -6.04
CA HIS A 93 -11.61 -10.25 -7.09
C HIS A 93 -12.20 -8.87 -7.33
N ILE A 94 -12.79 -8.67 -8.50
CA ILE A 94 -13.45 -7.43 -8.92
C ILE A 94 -14.77 -7.76 -9.61
N TRP A 95 -15.72 -6.83 -9.54
CA TRP A 95 -16.96 -6.89 -10.29
C TRP A 95 -16.86 -5.96 -11.49
N VAL A 96 -17.07 -6.51 -12.69
CA VAL A 96 -16.93 -5.76 -13.95
C VAL A 96 -18.23 -5.79 -14.75
N GLU A 97 -18.62 -4.65 -15.32
CA GLU A 97 -19.82 -4.53 -16.14
C GLU A 97 -19.51 -3.82 -17.46
N GLY A 98 -20.34 -4.06 -18.47
CA GLY A 98 -20.38 -3.19 -19.66
C GLY A 98 -21.13 -1.89 -19.36
N ASP A 99 -20.90 -0.86 -20.17
CA ASP A 99 -21.60 0.43 -19.99
C ASP A 99 -23.10 0.34 -20.31
N ALA A 100 -23.51 -0.64 -21.12
CA ALA A 100 -24.92 -0.98 -21.28
C ALA A 100 -25.44 -1.63 -20.00
N ASN A 101 -26.33 -0.93 -19.29
CA ASN A 101 -27.07 -1.45 -18.14
C ASN A 101 -28.15 -2.47 -18.55
N ASN A 102 -27.75 -3.50 -19.28
CA ASN A 102 -28.63 -4.56 -19.75
C ASN A 102 -27.84 -5.87 -19.94
N ARG A 103 -28.28 -6.93 -19.26
CA ARG A 103 -27.70 -8.27 -19.30
C ARG A 103 -27.65 -8.84 -20.72
N ASP A 104 -28.70 -8.65 -21.52
CA ASP A 104 -28.78 -9.21 -22.88
C ASP A 104 -27.76 -8.59 -23.84
N LYS A 105 -27.24 -7.39 -23.50
CA LYS A 105 -26.27 -6.67 -24.30
C LYS A 105 -24.84 -7.00 -23.90
N SER A 106 -24.59 -7.48 -22.69
CA SER A 106 -23.24 -7.58 -22.15
C SER A 106 -23.04 -8.85 -21.34
N ILE A 107 -22.20 -9.75 -21.84
CA ILE A 107 -21.63 -10.83 -21.04
C ILE A 107 -20.54 -10.22 -20.14
N ASP A 108 -20.78 -10.22 -18.83
CA ASP A 108 -19.96 -9.59 -17.79
C ASP A 108 -20.25 -10.22 -16.41
N SER A 109 -19.87 -9.58 -15.29
CA SER A 109 -20.06 -10.14 -13.96
C SER A 109 -21.52 -10.45 -13.60
N ASN A 110 -22.50 -9.85 -14.29
CA ASN A 110 -23.91 -10.24 -14.13
C ASN A 110 -24.25 -11.62 -14.74
N HIS A 111 -23.30 -12.30 -15.38
CA HIS A 111 -23.43 -13.67 -15.87
C HIS A 111 -22.61 -14.65 -15.03
N PHE A 112 -21.35 -14.32 -14.75
CA PHE A 112 -20.40 -15.26 -14.15
C PHE A 112 -19.92 -14.87 -12.75
N GLY A 113 -20.36 -13.72 -12.24
CA GLY A 113 -19.97 -13.21 -10.93
C GLY A 113 -18.64 -12.44 -10.93
N PRO A 114 -18.01 -12.28 -9.76
CA PRO A 114 -16.75 -11.55 -9.64
C PRO A 114 -15.58 -12.31 -10.28
N ILE A 115 -14.63 -11.59 -10.89
CA ILE A 115 -13.45 -12.16 -11.57
C ILE A 115 -12.18 -11.88 -10.78
N SER A 116 -11.18 -12.76 -10.91
CA SER A 116 -9.88 -12.55 -10.28
C SER A 116 -9.14 -11.35 -10.89
N GLN A 117 -8.51 -10.53 -10.05
CA GLN A 117 -7.65 -9.43 -10.49
C GLN A 117 -6.45 -9.92 -11.32
N ASN A 118 -6.03 -11.16 -11.14
CA ASN A 118 -4.93 -11.77 -11.89
C ASN A 118 -5.25 -11.98 -13.39
N LEU A 119 -6.54 -11.95 -13.76
CA LEU A 119 -6.94 -12.01 -15.17
C LEU A 119 -6.72 -10.68 -15.89
N VAL A 120 -6.51 -9.58 -15.15
CA VAL A 120 -6.36 -8.23 -15.71
C VAL A 120 -4.99 -8.07 -16.35
N CYS A 121 -4.97 -7.85 -17.66
CA CYS A 121 -3.76 -7.61 -18.44
C CYS A 121 -3.29 -6.15 -18.36
N GLY A 122 -4.24 -5.21 -18.24
CA GLY A 122 -3.95 -3.79 -18.24
C GLY A 122 -5.17 -2.89 -18.05
N PHE A 123 -4.89 -1.59 -17.91
CA PHE A 123 -5.87 -0.52 -17.77
C PHE A 123 -5.95 0.30 -19.04
N VAL A 124 -7.15 0.61 -19.51
CA VAL A 124 -7.35 1.49 -20.65
C VAL A 124 -7.15 2.95 -20.19
N LEU A 125 -6.18 3.63 -20.81
CA LEU A 125 -5.84 5.02 -20.50
C LEU A 125 -6.53 6.02 -21.42
N ALA A 126 -6.65 5.68 -22.70
CA ALA A 126 -7.18 6.58 -23.71
C ALA A 126 -7.82 5.82 -24.86
N VAL A 127 -8.78 6.46 -25.50
CA VAL A 127 -9.43 5.99 -26.73
C VAL A 127 -9.05 6.92 -27.87
N TYR A 128 -8.57 6.37 -28.97
CA TYR A 128 -8.35 7.09 -30.20
C TYR A 128 -9.63 7.06 -31.03
N VAL A 129 -10.26 8.23 -31.17
CA VAL A 129 -11.52 8.38 -31.89
C VAL A 129 -11.23 8.82 -33.34
N PRO A 130 -11.57 8.01 -34.36
CA PRO A 130 -11.37 8.39 -35.75
C PRO A 130 -12.11 9.70 -36.09
N GLY A 131 -11.37 10.71 -36.57
CA GLY A 131 -11.88 12.05 -36.89
C GLY A 131 -11.55 13.12 -35.85
N LEU A 132 -11.22 12.72 -34.62
CA LEU A 132 -10.61 13.60 -33.62
C LEU A 132 -9.11 13.29 -33.63
N ASN A 133 -8.27 14.18 -34.19
CA ASN A 133 -6.82 13.95 -34.35
C ASN A 133 -6.04 13.80 -33.01
N TRP A 134 -6.72 13.70 -31.88
CA TRP A 134 -6.13 13.57 -30.54
C TRP A 134 -6.82 12.48 -29.72
N PRO A 135 -6.08 11.72 -28.91
CA PRO A 135 -6.65 10.70 -28.03
C PRO A 135 -7.51 11.34 -26.93
N VAL A 136 -8.65 10.72 -26.66
CA VAL A 136 -9.51 11.05 -25.52
C VAL A 136 -9.00 10.28 -24.31
N TRP A 137 -8.43 10.99 -23.35
CA TRP A 137 -7.99 10.40 -22.09
C TRP A 137 -9.20 10.06 -21.22
N LEU A 138 -9.23 8.85 -20.70
CA LEU A 138 -10.26 8.41 -19.77
C LEU A 138 -9.89 8.89 -18.37
N ASP A 139 -10.78 9.65 -17.74
CA ASP A 139 -10.66 9.90 -16.31
C ASP A 139 -11.05 8.63 -15.57
N SER A 140 -10.08 8.03 -14.88
CA SER A 140 -10.29 6.83 -14.07
C SER A 140 -10.96 7.17 -12.72
N ALA A 141 -11.06 8.44 -12.35
CA ALA A 141 -11.53 8.84 -11.04
C ALA A 141 -13.05 9.09 -11.02
N GLY A 142 -13.81 8.09 -10.55
CA GLY A 142 -15.16 8.30 -10.03
C GLY A 142 -16.32 8.09 -11.02
N ASP A 143 -16.06 7.61 -12.23
CA ASP A 143 -17.11 7.23 -13.18
C ASP A 143 -17.48 5.73 -13.05
N ASP A 144 -18.21 5.39 -11.98
CA ASP A 144 -18.64 4.01 -11.68
C ASP A 144 -20.01 3.68 -12.33
N THR A 145 -20.30 4.29 -13.48
CA THR A 145 -21.60 4.16 -14.15
C THR A 145 -21.69 2.84 -14.93
N PRO A 146 -22.86 2.16 -15.03
CA PRO A 146 -24.22 2.53 -14.58
C PRO A 146 -24.61 2.05 -13.16
N ALA A 147 -23.92 1.08 -12.56
CA ALA A 147 -24.34 0.45 -11.30
C ALA A 147 -24.44 1.41 -10.10
N LYS A 148 -23.56 2.43 -10.03
CA LYS A 148 -23.63 3.46 -8.97
C LYS A 148 -24.81 4.40 -9.14
N LYS A 149 -25.27 4.65 -10.37
CA LYS A 149 -26.48 5.46 -10.63
C LYS A 149 -27.75 4.74 -10.17
N ASP A 150 -27.76 3.41 -10.25
CA ASP A 150 -28.89 2.59 -9.81
C ASP A 150 -28.88 2.28 -8.30
N GLY A 151 -27.84 2.70 -7.57
CA GLY A 151 -27.69 2.39 -6.15
C GLY A 151 -27.43 0.89 -5.87
N ARG A 152 -26.93 0.13 -6.86
CA ARG A 152 -26.67 -1.31 -6.74
C ARG A 152 -25.39 -1.64 -5.97
N VAL A 153 -24.51 -0.67 -5.72
CA VAL A 153 -23.19 -0.90 -5.11
C VAL A 153 -23.13 -0.20 -3.76
N GLU A 154 -22.94 -0.99 -2.71
CA GLU A 154 -22.57 -0.52 -1.37
C GLU A 154 -21.04 -0.67 -1.22
N GLU A 155 -20.35 0.44 -0.99
CA GLU A 155 -18.90 0.47 -0.91
C GLU A 155 -18.37 0.01 0.46
N ASP A 156 -17.34 -0.83 0.44
CA ASP A 156 -16.54 -1.21 1.62
C ASP A 156 -17.33 -1.80 2.81
N VAL A 157 -18.36 -2.60 2.51
CA VAL A 157 -19.17 -3.27 3.55
C VAL A 157 -18.31 -4.22 4.40
N VAL A 158 -17.27 -4.81 3.80
CA VAL A 158 -16.35 -5.73 4.45
C VAL A 158 -14.91 -5.24 4.28
N GLY A 159 -14.49 -4.30 5.13
CA GLY A 159 -13.14 -3.71 5.07
C GLY A 159 -11.99 -4.72 5.21
N SER A 160 -12.25 -5.88 5.81
CA SER A 160 -11.30 -6.99 5.87
C SER A 160 -11.07 -7.65 4.50
N ALA A 161 -12.02 -7.63 3.58
CA ALA A 161 -11.88 -8.32 2.29
C ALA A 161 -10.83 -7.69 1.35
N ARG A 162 -10.24 -6.54 1.71
CA ARG A 162 -9.10 -5.94 0.99
C ARG A 162 -7.73 -6.46 1.41
N LEU A 163 -7.64 -7.05 2.61
CA LEU A 163 -6.39 -7.58 3.11
C LEU A 163 -6.23 -9.01 2.65
N ASP A 164 -4.98 -9.41 2.41
CA ASP A 164 -4.67 -10.79 2.09
C ASP A 164 -5.10 -11.69 3.24
N PRO A 165 -5.88 -12.76 3.02
CA PRO A 165 -6.28 -13.68 4.08
C PRO A 165 -5.07 -14.29 4.81
N ASP A 166 -3.93 -14.48 4.13
CA ASP A 166 -2.70 -14.95 4.76
C ASP A 166 -2.09 -13.86 5.65
N GLU A 167 -2.16 -12.60 5.20
CA GLU A 167 -1.73 -11.45 6.00
C GLU A 167 -2.65 -11.25 7.22
N GLN A 168 -3.96 -11.45 7.07
CA GLN A 168 -4.93 -11.41 8.17
C GLN A 168 -4.72 -12.54 9.18
N ALA A 169 -4.48 -13.75 8.72
CA ALA A 169 -4.15 -14.89 9.58
C ALA A 169 -2.89 -14.56 10.40
N THR A 170 -1.90 -13.92 9.77
CA THR A 170 -0.66 -13.51 10.44
C THR A 170 -0.86 -12.34 11.40
N GLN A 171 -1.81 -11.42 11.13
CA GLN A 171 -2.08 -10.24 11.96
C GLN A 171 -2.82 -10.57 13.28
N GLY A 172 -3.52 -11.70 13.36
CA GLY A 172 -4.24 -12.16 14.55
C GLY A 172 -3.43 -13.09 15.46
N GLU A 173 -2.34 -13.66 14.98
CA GLU A 173 -1.50 -14.55 15.78
C GLU A 173 -0.50 -13.77 16.64
N ASP A 174 -0.44 -14.14 17.93
CA ASP A 174 0.58 -13.63 18.85
C ASP A 174 1.99 -13.84 18.25
N PRO A 175 2.76 -12.76 17.97
CA PRO A 175 4.06 -12.83 17.31
C PRO A 175 5.08 -13.73 18.02
N PHE A 176 4.93 -13.90 19.34
CA PHE A 176 5.81 -14.75 20.14
C PHE A 176 5.42 -16.22 20.04
N ARG A 177 4.13 -16.52 19.83
CA ARG A 177 3.62 -17.89 19.63
C ARG A 177 3.81 -18.38 18.20
N SER A 178 3.67 -17.50 17.20
CA SER A 178 3.86 -17.84 15.79
C SER A 178 5.34 -17.99 15.38
N GLY A 179 6.29 -17.67 16.27
CA GLY A 179 7.73 -17.70 15.98
C GLY A 179 8.24 -16.51 15.14
N SER A 180 7.34 -15.64 14.68
CA SER A 180 7.67 -14.43 13.93
C SER A 180 8.59 -13.48 14.70
N ALA A 181 8.38 -13.35 16.02
CA ALA A 181 9.24 -12.54 16.89
C ALA A 181 10.68 -13.09 16.98
N ALA A 182 10.85 -14.42 16.92
CA ALA A 182 12.18 -15.04 16.93
C ALA A 182 12.93 -14.79 15.62
N LEU A 183 12.21 -14.82 14.49
CA LEU A 183 12.76 -14.47 13.17
C LEU A 183 13.17 -12.99 13.11
N GLU A 184 12.34 -12.08 13.61
CA GLU A 184 12.67 -10.66 13.71
C GLU A 184 13.88 -10.42 14.61
N LEU A 185 13.97 -11.07 15.78
CA LEU A 185 15.15 -11.00 16.64
C LEU A 185 16.43 -11.42 15.89
N ALA A 186 16.38 -12.54 15.17
CA ALA A 186 17.50 -13.00 14.37
C ALA A 186 17.88 -12.01 13.26
N MET A 187 16.89 -11.39 12.60
CA MET A 187 17.12 -10.35 11.58
C MET A 187 17.72 -9.07 12.16
N ILE A 188 17.28 -8.63 13.34
CA ILE A 188 17.82 -7.44 14.02
C ILE A 188 19.28 -7.69 14.40
N ARG A 189 19.58 -8.85 15.00
CA ARG A 189 20.95 -9.24 15.36
C ARG A 189 21.87 -9.31 14.13
N ARG A 190 21.39 -9.93 13.04
CA ARG A 190 22.15 -10.05 11.79
C ARG A 190 22.42 -8.71 11.13
N ASN A 191 21.47 -7.77 11.19
CA ASN A 191 21.52 -6.49 10.49
C ASN A 191 21.61 -5.30 11.46
N ARG A 192 22.30 -5.47 12.60
CA ARG A 192 22.35 -4.47 13.67
C ARG A 192 22.88 -3.11 13.19
N GLU A 193 23.87 -3.13 12.30
CA GLU A 193 24.46 -1.92 11.69
C GLU A 193 23.47 -1.14 10.82
N LEU A 194 22.46 -1.81 10.25
CA LEU A 194 21.44 -1.19 9.40
C LEU A 194 20.24 -0.65 10.20
N MET A 195 20.14 -0.97 11.50
CA MET A 195 19.03 -0.53 12.35
C MET A 195 18.89 0.99 12.44
N PRO A 196 19.96 1.79 12.58
CA PRO A 196 19.83 3.25 12.60
C PRO A 196 19.25 3.82 11.30
N ALA A 197 19.56 3.21 10.15
CA ALA A 197 18.99 3.61 8.86
C ALA A 197 17.51 3.19 8.75
N LYS A 198 17.19 1.95 9.17
CA LYS A 198 15.81 1.44 9.19
C LYS A 198 14.90 2.26 10.10
N LEU A 199 15.36 2.66 11.29
CA LEU A 199 14.56 3.45 12.23
C LEU A 199 14.25 4.87 11.72
N ARG A 200 15.07 5.40 10.81
CA ARG A 200 14.80 6.70 10.15
C ARG A 200 13.82 6.58 8.98
N ALA A 201 13.52 5.36 8.50
CA ALA A 201 12.56 5.15 7.42
C ALA A 201 11.12 5.39 7.88
N LYS A 202 10.30 5.94 6.99
CA LYS A 202 8.89 6.28 7.26
C LYS A 202 8.12 5.03 7.73
N GLY A 203 7.47 5.12 8.89
CA GLY A 203 6.63 4.06 9.47
C GLY A 203 7.38 2.96 10.23
N MET A 204 8.69 2.78 10.01
CA MET A 204 9.47 1.72 10.64
C MET A 204 9.69 1.96 12.13
N LEU A 205 9.93 3.20 12.54
CA LEU A 205 10.05 3.56 13.96
C LEU A 205 8.79 3.14 14.75
N GLU A 206 7.61 3.41 14.19
CA GLU A 206 6.35 3.09 14.85
C GLU A 206 6.10 1.58 14.90
N ARG A 207 6.49 0.85 13.86
CA ARG A 207 6.49 -0.62 13.85
C ARG A 207 7.36 -1.17 14.98
N TYR A 208 8.60 -0.70 15.12
CA TYR A 208 9.51 -1.19 16.16
C TYR A 208 9.09 -0.76 17.57
N ARG A 209 8.47 0.41 17.75
CA ARG A 209 7.86 0.80 19.03
C ARG A 209 6.76 -0.15 19.47
N ARG A 210 5.85 -0.50 18.54
CA ARG A 210 4.78 -1.48 18.81
C ARG A 210 5.37 -2.84 19.17
N MET A 211 6.36 -3.30 18.43
CA MET A 211 7.05 -4.56 18.70
C MET A 211 7.75 -4.56 20.07
N HIS A 212 8.40 -3.45 20.44
CA HIS A 212 9.00 -3.26 21.76
C HIS A 212 7.96 -3.28 22.88
N ALA A 213 6.82 -2.61 22.70
CA ALA A 213 5.73 -2.62 23.68
C ALA A 213 5.15 -4.04 23.88
N LEU A 214 4.93 -4.78 22.78
CA LEU A 214 4.50 -6.18 22.83
C LEU A 214 5.54 -7.06 23.54
N ALA A 215 6.82 -6.90 23.22
CA ALA A 215 7.89 -7.66 23.86
C ALA A 215 7.95 -7.38 25.36
N ARG A 216 7.80 -6.14 25.80
CA ARG A 216 7.77 -5.82 27.25
C ARG A 216 6.57 -6.43 27.96
N ALA A 217 5.40 -6.42 27.33
CA ALA A 217 4.22 -7.10 27.86
C ALA A 217 4.49 -8.61 27.99
N GLU A 218 5.05 -9.23 26.95
CA GLU A 218 5.36 -10.67 26.94
C GLU A 218 6.43 -11.04 27.98
N VAL A 219 7.43 -10.18 28.23
CA VAL A 219 8.39 -10.42 29.32
C VAL A 219 7.69 -10.49 30.68
N ALA A 220 6.66 -9.66 30.90
CA ALA A 220 5.93 -9.61 32.15
C ALA A 220 4.97 -10.79 32.34
N THR A 221 4.26 -11.22 31.27
CA THR A 221 3.15 -12.20 31.39
C THR A 221 3.40 -13.55 30.72
N GLY A 222 4.43 -13.67 29.88
CA GLY A 222 4.62 -14.81 28.98
C GLY A 222 5.14 -16.10 29.60
N ASP A 223 5.15 -17.16 28.80
CA ASP A 223 5.72 -18.47 29.16
C ASP A 223 7.27 -18.44 29.12
N ALA A 224 7.95 -19.43 29.70
CA ALA A 224 9.41 -19.45 29.77
C ALA A 224 10.09 -19.43 28.38
N SER A 225 9.50 -20.08 27.38
CA SER A 225 10.01 -20.12 26.01
C SER A 225 9.85 -18.77 25.30
N THR A 226 8.67 -18.15 25.37
CA THR A 226 8.38 -16.86 24.73
C THR A 226 9.11 -15.69 25.40
N ARG A 227 9.25 -15.74 26.73
CA ARG A 227 9.98 -14.74 27.52
C ARG A 227 11.43 -14.57 27.07
N SER A 228 12.12 -15.66 26.72
CA SER A 228 13.52 -15.59 26.27
C SER A 228 13.69 -14.79 24.97
N VAL A 229 12.78 -15.00 24.01
CA VAL A 229 12.75 -14.26 22.74
C VAL A 229 12.36 -12.81 22.98
N ALA A 230 11.34 -12.58 23.81
CA ALA A 230 10.88 -11.24 24.17
C ALA A 230 11.98 -10.41 24.85
N GLN A 231 12.75 -11.01 25.78
CA GLN A 231 13.90 -10.37 26.43
C GLN A 231 14.97 -9.95 25.41
N GLY A 232 15.36 -10.88 24.51
CA GLY A 232 16.34 -10.57 23.48
C GLY A 232 15.87 -9.46 22.53
N LEU A 233 14.57 -9.40 22.24
CA LEU A 233 14.00 -8.39 21.37
C LEU A 233 13.91 -7.02 22.05
N VAL A 234 13.59 -6.96 23.35
CA VAL A 234 13.67 -5.72 24.15
C VAL A 234 15.09 -5.18 24.13
N GLU A 235 16.08 -6.01 24.45
CA GLU A 235 17.48 -5.61 24.52
C GLU A 235 17.98 -5.02 23.19
N GLU A 236 17.79 -5.72 22.08
CA GLU A 236 18.27 -5.25 20.77
C GLU A 236 17.53 -3.98 20.29
N LEU A 237 16.24 -3.85 20.59
CA LEU A 237 15.47 -2.67 20.21
C LEU A 237 15.83 -1.44 21.06
N GLU A 238 16.05 -1.60 22.36
CA GLU A 238 16.52 -0.51 23.22
C GLU A 238 17.86 0.04 22.72
N ILE A 239 18.80 -0.84 22.38
CA ILE A 239 20.11 -0.45 21.82
C ILE A 239 19.92 0.25 20.47
N ALA A 240 19.02 -0.25 19.62
CA ALA A 240 18.73 0.37 18.34
C ALA A 240 18.10 1.77 18.52
N PHE A 241 17.20 1.96 19.47
CA PHE A 241 16.60 3.28 19.76
C PHE A 241 17.64 4.27 20.28
N GLU A 242 18.50 3.85 21.21
CA GLU A 242 19.57 4.71 21.73
C GLU A 242 20.55 5.13 20.62
N SER A 243 20.84 4.23 19.66
CA SER A 243 21.74 4.53 18.53
C SER A 243 21.25 5.65 17.60
N VAL A 244 19.96 5.97 17.63
CA VAL A 244 19.35 7.08 16.87
C VAL A 244 18.97 8.27 17.75
N GLY A 245 19.38 8.29 19.02
CA GLY A 245 19.11 9.38 19.96
C GLY A 245 17.68 9.38 20.49
N LEU A 246 17.07 8.19 20.64
CA LEU A 246 15.78 8.01 21.30
C LEU A 246 15.99 7.43 22.71
N ASN A 247 14.98 7.58 23.58
CA ASN A 247 14.93 6.86 24.85
C ASN A 247 14.81 5.34 24.58
N LYS A 248 15.08 4.51 25.60
CA LYS A 248 14.84 3.06 25.56
C LYS A 248 13.41 2.68 25.17
N ASP A 249 12.43 3.52 25.48
CA ASP A 249 11.04 3.36 25.04
C ASP A 249 10.80 3.65 23.55
N GLY A 250 11.81 4.10 22.81
CA GLY A 250 11.70 4.66 21.47
C GLY A 250 11.11 6.09 21.46
N GLY A 251 10.90 6.69 22.64
CA GLY A 251 10.42 8.06 22.81
C GLY A 251 11.50 9.10 22.44
N ARG A 252 11.08 10.33 22.13
CA ARG A 252 12.05 11.41 21.87
C ARG A 252 12.79 11.77 23.16
N VAL A 253 14.11 11.88 23.09
CA VAL A 253 14.91 12.47 24.17
C VAL A 253 14.60 13.97 24.18
N ALA A 254 14.25 14.52 25.34
CA ALA A 254 14.08 15.96 25.48
C ALA A 254 15.42 16.66 25.17
N PRO A 255 15.44 17.73 24.37
CA PRO A 255 16.67 18.44 24.10
C PRO A 255 17.24 18.97 25.42
N VAL A 256 18.45 18.54 25.77
CA VAL A 256 19.19 19.12 26.90
C VAL A 256 19.62 20.51 26.47
N VAL A 257 18.82 21.53 26.81
CA VAL A 257 19.23 22.92 26.70
C VAL A 257 20.28 23.15 27.77
N LYS A 258 21.57 22.97 27.45
CA LYS A 258 22.64 23.41 28.34
C LYS A 258 22.43 24.92 28.55
N PRO A 259 22.27 25.42 29.80
CA PRO A 259 22.19 26.85 30.02
C PRO A 259 23.47 27.50 29.48
N ARG A 260 23.31 28.60 28.75
CA ARG A 260 24.37 29.29 28.00
C ARG A 260 25.65 29.59 28.80
N TRP A 261 25.56 29.62 30.13
CA TRP A 261 26.67 29.84 31.06
C TRP A 261 27.59 28.61 31.26
N GLN A 262 27.12 27.38 31.00
CA GLN A 262 27.92 26.16 31.07
C GLN A 262 28.62 25.79 29.76
N ALA A 263 28.34 26.51 28.66
CA ALA A 263 28.93 26.24 27.35
C ALA A 263 30.37 26.77 27.19
N GLY A 264 30.90 27.49 28.19
CA GLY A 264 32.21 28.14 28.14
C GLY A 264 33.33 27.47 28.95
N GLU A 265 33.07 26.39 29.69
CA GLU A 265 34.05 25.82 30.63
C GLU A 265 34.72 24.52 30.18
N GLU A 266 34.31 23.94 29.05
CA GLU A 266 34.98 22.76 28.49
C GLU A 266 36.14 23.21 27.58
N GLY A 267 37.33 23.41 28.16
CA GLY A 267 38.57 23.38 27.38
C GLY A 267 39.75 24.25 27.81
N GLU A 268 39.70 24.97 28.93
CA GLU A 268 40.87 25.79 29.35
C GLU A 268 41.52 25.20 30.59
N SER A 269 42.69 24.57 30.39
CA SER A 269 43.56 24.05 31.44
C SER A 269 43.87 25.14 32.47
N THR A 270 43.98 24.79 33.75
CA THR A 270 44.41 25.72 34.81
C THR A 270 45.73 26.41 34.46
N ALA A 271 46.62 25.72 33.75
CA ALA A 271 47.88 26.28 33.24
C ALA A 271 47.69 27.37 32.17
N ASP A 272 46.67 27.25 31.31
CA ASP A 272 46.36 28.25 30.29
C ASP A 272 45.77 29.53 30.90
N LYS A 273 44.98 29.38 31.97
CA LYS A 273 44.46 30.51 32.76
C LYS A 273 45.58 31.26 33.46
N GLU A 274 46.54 30.56 34.06
CA GLU A 274 47.72 31.16 34.70
C GLU A 274 48.61 31.88 33.69
N ARG A 275 48.84 31.30 32.50
CA ARG A 275 49.62 31.93 31.43
C ARG A 275 48.97 33.23 30.94
N LYS A 276 47.66 33.22 30.70
CA LYS A 276 46.90 34.42 30.29
C LYS A 276 46.91 35.51 31.37
N LEU A 277 46.85 35.11 32.64
CA LEU A 277 46.94 36.04 33.76
C LEU A 277 48.33 36.71 33.82
N GLN A 278 49.40 35.94 33.64
CA GLN A 278 50.77 36.47 33.59
C GLN A 278 50.97 37.43 32.41
N GLU A 279 50.47 37.10 31.22
CA GLU A 279 50.51 38.00 30.05
C GLU A 279 49.73 39.29 30.27
N TYR A 280 48.57 39.22 30.93
CA TYR A 280 47.78 40.40 31.27
C TYR A 280 48.51 41.31 32.27
N LEU A 281 49.08 40.73 33.33
CA LEU A 281 49.84 41.47 34.34
C LEU A 281 51.13 42.08 33.75
N ALA A 282 51.78 41.40 32.80
CA ALA A 282 52.94 41.92 32.09
C ALA A 282 52.58 43.16 31.24
N ARG A 283 51.42 43.15 30.55
CA ARG A 283 50.94 44.29 29.77
C ARG A 283 50.59 45.51 30.63
N GLN A 284 50.12 45.29 31.86
CA GLN A 284 49.82 46.39 32.80
C GLN A 284 51.06 46.99 33.46
N ARG A 285 52.22 46.33 33.39
CA ARG A 285 53.49 46.85 33.94
C ARG A 285 54.28 47.71 32.96
N THR A 286 53.88 47.77 31.69
CA THR A 286 54.53 48.56 30.64
C THR A 286 53.84 49.90 30.34
N VAL A 287 53.05 50.42 31.28
CA VAL A 287 52.51 51.79 31.30
C VAL A 287 52.93 52.44 32.61
#